data_AF-A0A1T5BUH4-F1
#
_entry.id   AF-A0A1T5BUH4-F1
#
_cell.length_a   1.000
_cell.length_b   1.000
_cell.length_c   1.000
_cell.angle_alpha   90.00
_cell.angle_beta   90.00
_cell.angle_gamma   90.00
#
_symmetry.space_group_name_H-M   'P 1'
#
loop_
_entity.id
_entity.type
_entity.pdbx_description
1 polymer ?
#
loop_
_entity_poly.entity_id
_entity_poly.type
_entity_poly.pdbx_seq_one_letter_code
_entity_poly.pdbx_strand_id
1 'polypeptide(L)'
;MVIQRNITEITIEEMAKILSDCDSAASCLGHNLTWKGIFGKPRKLVMDTAILLCQAIDQNAPQKPIRFVLMNTAGNRNRGINEPVSMRQSIVTGLLRLFLPPHTDNEKTADYLRKEIGQNNAYVEWVAVRPDNLINEEEVTEYALHQSPTRSAIFNPGKTSRINVAHFMARLVLDDQLWNTWKGQMPVIYNHSKDEIK
;
A
#
# COMPACT_ATOMS: atom_id res chain seq x y z
N MET A 1 -10.58 -8.68 -18.41
CA MET A 1 -10.87 -7.38 -19.05
C MET A 1 -9.74 -6.43 -18.73
N VAL A 2 -9.28 -5.61 -19.68
CA VAL A 2 -8.29 -4.55 -19.44
C VAL A 2 -8.94 -3.22 -19.76
N ILE A 3 -8.89 -2.26 -18.82
CA ILE A 3 -9.43 -0.91 -18.99
C ILE A 3 -8.25 0.07 -19.00
N GLN A 4 -8.07 0.79 -20.11
CA GLN A 4 -7.04 1.81 -20.24
C GLN A 4 -7.66 3.19 -20.05
N ARG A 5 -7.50 3.76 -18.85
CA ARG A 5 -8.02 5.07 -18.47
C ARG A 5 -7.07 5.75 -17.48
N ASN A 6 -7.15 7.06 -17.37
CA ASN A 6 -6.53 7.76 -16.25
C ASN A 6 -7.45 7.62 -15.02
N ILE A 7 -6.90 7.12 -13.92
CA ILE A 7 -7.66 6.89 -12.69
C ILE A 7 -8.31 8.18 -12.14
N THR A 8 -7.70 9.34 -12.39
CA THR A 8 -8.24 10.63 -11.93
C THR A 8 -9.48 11.10 -12.70
N GLU A 9 -9.80 10.44 -13.81
CA GLU A 9 -10.95 10.76 -14.66
C GLU A 9 -12.12 9.81 -14.40
N ILE A 10 -11.92 8.75 -13.61
CA ILE A 10 -12.95 7.75 -13.30
C ILE A 10 -13.85 8.28 -12.19
N THR A 11 -15.16 8.28 -12.42
CA THR A 11 -16.15 8.67 -11.39
C THR A 11 -16.43 7.53 -10.41
N ILE A 12 -17.08 7.84 -9.29
CA ILE A 12 -17.49 6.82 -8.31
C ILE A 12 -18.44 5.81 -8.96
N GLU A 13 -19.37 6.26 -9.80
CA GLU A 13 -20.33 5.40 -10.48
C GLU A 13 -19.67 4.51 -11.54
N GLU A 14 -18.66 5.02 -12.26
CA GLU A 14 -17.87 4.20 -13.18
C GLU A 14 -17.05 3.16 -12.41
N MET A 15 -16.40 3.56 -11.31
CA MET A 15 -15.63 2.64 -10.48
C MET A 15 -16.52 1.56 -9.84
N ALA A 16 -17.72 1.93 -9.37
CA ALA A 16 -18.70 1.01 -8.80
C ALA A 16 -19.10 -0.07 -9.81
N LYS A 17 -19.31 0.32 -11.08
CA LYS A 17 -19.56 -0.65 -12.17
C LYS A 17 -18.37 -1.55 -12.45
N ILE A 18 -17.14 -1.02 -12.39
CA ILE A 18 -15.92 -1.83 -12.57
C ILE A 18 -15.80 -2.87 -11.44
N LEU A 19 -16.21 -2.51 -10.23
CA LEU A 19 -16.09 -3.34 -9.02
C LEU A 19 -17.29 -4.26 -8.74
N SER A 20 -18.36 -4.22 -9.54
CA SER A 20 -19.65 -4.86 -9.18
C SER A 20 -19.54 -6.37 -8.92
N ASP A 21 -18.66 -7.05 -9.65
CA ASP A 21 -18.43 -8.49 -9.56
C ASP A 21 -17.03 -8.83 -9.01
N CYS A 22 -16.40 -7.88 -8.30
CA CYS A 22 -15.08 -8.06 -7.71
C CYS A 22 -15.16 -8.37 -6.21
N ASP A 23 -14.51 -9.45 -5.77
CA ASP A 23 -14.34 -9.74 -4.33
C ASP A 23 -13.16 -8.99 -3.71
N SER A 24 -12.28 -8.43 -4.52
CA SER A 24 -11.02 -7.83 -4.07
C SER A 24 -10.53 -6.75 -5.04
N ALA A 25 -9.81 -5.76 -4.51
CA ALA A 25 -9.12 -4.73 -5.27
C ALA A 25 -7.66 -4.62 -4.80
N ALA A 26 -6.74 -4.38 -5.74
CA ALA A 26 -5.34 -4.13 -5.42
C ALA A 26 -4.86 -2.84 -6.11
N SER A 27 -4.22 -1.94 -5.36
CA SER A 27 -3.66 -0.69 -5.90
C SER A 27 -2.16 -0.65 -5.75
N CYS A 28 -1.47 -0.58 -6.89
CA CYS A 28 -0.02 -0.38 -6.98
C CYS A 28 0.34 1.05 -7.46
N LEU A 29 -0.60 1.99 -7.35
CA LEU A 29 -0.40 3.35 -7.84
C LEU A 29 0.64 4.08 -7.01
N GLY A 30 1.48 4.84 -7.71
CA GLY A 30 2.49 5.69 -7.12
C GLY A 30 2.84 6.82 -8.08
N HIS A 31 3.47 7.85 -7.55
CA HIS A 31 3.98 8.94 -8.36
C HIS A 31 5.19 8.48 -9.16
N ASN A 32 5.23 8.86 -10.43
CA ASN A 32 6.43 8.70 -11.24
C ASN A 32 7.58 9.53 -10.64
N LEU A 33 8.79 8.97 -10.57
CA LEU A 33 10.00 9.64 -10.07
C LEU A 33 10.58 10.64 -11.09
N THR A 34 9.71 11.42 -11.72
CA THR A 34 10.07 12.56 -12.57
C THR A 34 9.71 13.84 -11.85
N TRP A 35 10.34 14.96 -12.20
CA TRP A 35 10.03 16.26 -11.58
C TRP A 35 8.54 16.62 -11.69
N LYS A 36 7.92 16.36 -12.85
CA LYS A 36 6.49 16.54 -13.06
C LYS A 36 5.65 15.56 -12.24
N GLY A 37 6.06 14.30 -12.10
CA GLY A 37 5.33 13.30 -11.30
C GLY A 37 5.36 13.59 -9.80
N ILE A 38 6.47 14.15 -9.30
CA ILE A 38 6.65 14.47 -7.88
C ILE A 38 5.95 15.78 -7.49
N PHE A 39 6.06 16.83 -8.32
CA PHE A 39 5.59 18.18 -7.96
C PHE A 39 4.34 18.66 -8.72
N GLY A 40 4.02 18.01 -9.84
CA GLY A 40 2.84 18.29 -10.66
C GLY A 40 1.54 17.75 -10.07
N LYS A 41 0.45 17.93 -10.79
CA LYS A 41 -0.85 17.31 -10.47
C LYS A 41 -0.94 15.92 -11.11
N PRO A 42 -1.71 14.99 -10.52
CA PRO A 42 -2.33 15.07 -9.19
C PRO A 42 -1.29 14.95 -8.06
N ARG A 43 -1.51 15.65 -6.94
CA ARG A 43 -0.61 15.63 -5.76
C ARG A 43 -1.04 14.65 -4.66
N LYS A 44 -2.23 14.06 -4.83
CA LYS A 44 -2.87 13.10 -3.92
C LYS A 44 -3.33 11.87 -4.68
N LEU A 45 -2.51 11.42 -5.64
CA LEU A 45 -2.91 10.36 -6.57
C LEU A 45 -3.35 9.10 -5.82
N VAL A 46 -2.57 8.70 -4.82
CA VAL A 46 -2.77 7.47 -4.07
C VAL A 46 -3.97 7.65 -3.13
N MET A 47 -4.04 8.78 -2.41
CA MET A 47 -5.13 9.05 -1.47
C MET A 47 -6.47 9.19 -2.18
N ASP A 48 -6.55 10.01 -3.23
CA ASP A 48 -7.80 10.25 -3.95
C ASP A 48 -8.29 8.94 -4.63
N THR A 49 -7.38 8.09 -5.11
CA THR A 49 -7.75 6.78 -5.64
C THR A 49 -8.27 5.83 -4.56
N ALA A 50 -7.64 5.78 -3.38
CA ALA A 50 -8.11 4.93 -2.29
C ALA A 50 -9.51 5.36 -1.81
N ILE A 51 -9.76 6.67 -1.74
CA ILE A 51 -11.09 7.22 -1.44
C ILE A 51 -12.10 6.82 -2.52
N LEU A 52 -11.77 7.00 -3.80
CA LEU A 52 -12.61 6.61 -4.93
C LEU A 52 -13.00 5.13 -4.85
N LEU A 53 -12.03 4.25 -4.60
CA LEU A 53 -12.27 2.81 -4.45
C LEU A 53 -13.19 2.51 -3.27
N CYS A 54 -12.91 3.06 -2.08
CA CYS A 54 -13.74 2.81 -0.91
C CYS A 54 -15.18 3.32 -1.09
N GLN A 55 -15.35 4.52 -1.65
CA GLN A 55 -16.68 5.08 -1.94
C GLN A 55 -17.45 4.26 -2.96
N ALA A 56 -16.77 3.76 -4.00
CA ALA A 56 -17.39 2.90 -5.00
C ALA A 56 -17.81 1.54 -4.41
N ILE A 57 -17.00 0.97 -3.51
CA ILE A 57 -17.35 -0.25 -2.77
C ILE A 57 -18.56 0.00 -1.86
N ASP A 58 -18.56 1.09 -1.09
CA ASP A 58 -19.68 1.48 -0.23
C ASP A 58 -20.97 1.67 -1.04
N GLN A 59 -20.88 2.27 -2.23
CA GLN A 59 -22.02 2.46 -3.14
C GLN A 59 -22.60 1.13 -3.65
N ASN A 60 -21.76 0.12 -3.89
CA ASN A 60 -22.21 -1.21 -4.29
C ASN A 60 -22.87 -1.97 -3.13
N ALA A 61 -22.57 -1.61 -1.87
CA ALA A 61 -23.05 -2.29 -0.66
C ALA A 61 -22.98 -3.83 -0.79
N PRO A 62 -21.79 -4.39 -1.06
CA PRO A 62 -21.64 -5.81 -1.34
C PRO A 62 -22.06 -6.65 -0.13
N GLN A 63 -22.55 -7.87 -0.38
CA GLN A 63 -22.97 -8.78 0.69
C GLN A 63 -21.84 -9.23 1.61
N LYS A 64 -20.59 -9.16 1.12
CA LYS A 64 -19.38 -9.44 1.89
C LYS A 64 -18.40 -8.28 1.71
N PRO A 65 -17.59 -7.96 2.73
CA PRO A 65 -16.56 -6.96 2.60
C PRO A 65 -15.59 -7.29 1.46
N ILE A 66 -15.31 -6.30 0.61
CA ILE A 66 -14.29 -6.38 -0.44
C ILE A 66 -12.91 -6.22 0.21
N ARG A 67 -11.98 -7.09 -0.19
CA ARG A 67 -10.58 -7.04 0.26
C ARG A 67 -9.82 -5.99 -0.55
N PHE A 68 -9.39 -4.91 0.10
CA PHE A 68 -8.56 -3.89 -0.54
C PHE A 68 -7.08 -3.99 -0.13
N VAL A 69 -6.21 -4.31 -1.08
CA VAL A 69 -4.75 -4.35 -0.87
C VAL A 69 -4.11 -3.10 -1.46
N LEU A 70 -3.51 -2.28 -0.61
CA LEU A 70 -2.74 -1.10 -1.00
C LEU A 70 -1.25 -1.42 -0.98
N MET A 71 -0.53 -1.19 -2.09
CA MET A 71 0.92 -1.06 -2.05
C MET A 71 1.27 0.34 -1.55
N ASN A 72 1.99 0.40 -0.44
CA ASN A 72 2.49 1.62 0.19
C ASN A 72 4.03 1.53 0.24
N THR A 73 4.67 1.96 1.33
CA THR A 73 6.13 1.92 1.46
C THR A 73 6.58 1.67 2.91
N ALA A 74 7.70 0.98 3.10
CA ALA A 74 8.36 0.83 4.40
C ALA A 74 8.79 2.17 5.01
N GLY A 75 8.90 3.23 4.19
CA GLY A 75 9.11 4.60 4.65
C GLY A 75 7.89 5.22 5.36
N ASN A 76 6.70 4.61 5.24
CA ASN A 76 5.49 5.06 5.92
C ASN A 76 5.38 4.37 7.28
N ARG A 77 5.44 5.18 8.34
CA ARG A 77 5.35 4.68 9.71
C ARG A 77 3.93 4.22 10.04
N ASN A 78 3.79 3.02 10.58
CA ASN A 78 2.51 2.57 11.13
C ASN A 78 2.22 3.30 12.46
N ARG A 79 1.35 4.31 12.41
CA ARG A 79 0.92 5.10 13.59
C ARG A 79 -0.13 4.39 14.45
N GLY A 80 -0.60 3.20 14.04
CA GLY A 80 -1.52 2.36 14.83
C GLY A 80 -0.83 1.47 15.86
N ILE A 81 0.51 1.36 15.79
CA ILE A 81 1.32 0.57 16.73
C ILE A 81 2.52 1.41 17.21
N ASN A 82 3.18 0.98 18.27
CA ASN A 82 4.42 1.60 18.72
C ASN A 82 5.62 1.18 17.85
N GLU A 83 5.61 1.61 16.59
CA GLU A 83 6.66 1.28 15.62
C GLU A 83 7.94 2.07 15.96
N PRO A 84 9.08 1.40 16.20
CA PRO A 84 10.33 2.05 16.59
C PRO A 84 10.90 2.89 15.43
N VAL A 85 11.27 4.13 15.71
CA VAL A 85 11.90 5.01 14.73
C VAL A 85 13.05 5.76 15.40
N SER A 86 14.23 5.74 14.76
CA SER A 86 15.36 6.51 15.27
C SER A 86 15.11 8.01 15.18
N MET A 87 15.73 8.79 16.08
CA MET A 87 15.58 10.25 16.08
C MET A 87 16.05 10.88 14.75
N ARG A 88 17.18 10.42 14.20
CA ARG A 88 17.69 10.88 12.90
C ARG A 88 16.70 10.61 11.77
N GLN A 89 16.09 9.42 11.77
CA GLN A 89 15.09 9.06 10.77
C GLN A 89 13.85 9.95 10.91
N SER A 90 13.44 10.27 12.13
CA SER A 90 12.30 11.17 12.36
C SER A 90 12.52 12.58 11.79
N ILE A 91 13.75 13.12 11.90
CA ILE A 91 14.12 14.41 11.29
C ILE A 91 14.04 14.32 9.76
N VAL A 92 14.67 13.30 9.16
CA VAL A 92 14.65 13.12 7.70
C VAL A 92 13.22 12.93 7.19
N THR A 93 12.42 12.09 7.85
CA THR A 93 10.99 11.91 7.52
C THR A 93 10.22 13.23 7.58
N GLY A 94 10.50 14.09 8.58
CA GLY A 94 9.93 15.44 8.65
C GLY A 94 10.26 16.29 7.42
N LEU A 95 11.50 16.26 6.95
CA LEU A 95 11.92 16.94 5.73
C LEU A 95 11.25 16.34 4.49
N LEU A 96 11.17 15.01 4.38
CA LEU A 96 10.49 14.34 3.26
C LEU A 96 9.01 14.71 3.21
N ARG A 97 8.31 14.83 4.35
CA ARG A 97 6.92 15.32 4.38
C ARG A 97 6.77 16.73 3.81
N LEU A 98 7.76 17.60 4.07
CA LEU A 98 7.75 18.99 3.62
C LEU A 98 8.08 19.12 2.12
N PHE A 99 9.06 18.36 1.65
CA PHE A 99 9.64 18.54 0.32
C PHE A 99 9.20 17.52 -0.73
N LEU A 100 8.64 16.37 -0.33
CA LEU A 100 8.21 15.32 -1.25
C LEU A 100 6.70 15.07 -1.09
N PRO A 101 5.85 15.71 -1.92
CA PRO A 101 4.42 15.46 -1.93
C PRO A 101 4.03 13.97 -1.98
N PRO A 102 4.71 13.10 -2.76
CA PRO A 102 4.40 11.66 -2.80
C PRO A 102 4.55 10.94 -1.46
N HIS A 103 5.44 11.42 -0.58
CA HIS A 103 5.62 10.80 0.73
C HIS A 103 4.40 11.06 1.62
N THR A 104 3.96 12.32 1.67
CA THR A 104 2.76 12.72 2.41
C THR A 104 1.50 12.07 1.84
N ASP A 105 1.41 11.87 0.53
CA ASP A 105 0.29 11.15 -0.10
C ASP A 105 0.18 9.69 0.39
N ASN A 106 1.30 8.96 0.39
CA ASN A 106 1.35 7.59 0.91
C ASN A 106 0.99 7.50 2.41
N GLU A 107 1.52 8.41 3.24
CA GLU A 107 1.18 8.44 4.67
C GLU A 107 -0.31 8.71 4.89
N LYS A 108 -0.88 9.70 4.19
CA LYS A 108 -2.30 10.05 4.30
C LYS A 108 -3.22 8.94 3.82
N THR A 109 -2.83 8.23 2.76
CA THR A 109 -3.61 7.08 2.27
C THR A 109 -3.71 5.99 3.33
N ALA A 110 -2.58 5.61 3.96
CA ALA A 110 -2.61 4.62 5.02
C ALA A 110 -3.36 5.09 6.27
N ASP A 111 -3.21 6.37 6.64
CA ASP A 111 -3.97 6.95 7.75
C ASP A 111 -5.48 6.99 7.45
N TYR A 112 -5.89 7.23 6.20
CA TYR A 112 -7.29 7.15 5.78
C TYR A 112 -7.86 5.74 5.98
N LEU A 113 -7.17 4.70 5.48
CA LEU A 113 -7.58 3.31 5.71
C LEU A 113 -7.66 2.97 7.20
N ARG A 114 -6.67 3.41 7.98
CA ARG A 114 -6.61 3.10 9.41
C ARG A 114 -7.66 3.82 10.24
N LYS A 115 -7.94 5.09 9.95
CA LYS A 115 -8.80 5.94 10.79
C LYS A 115 -10.24 6.02 10.28
N GLU A 116 -10.42 6.20 8.98
CA GLU A 116 -11.73 6.44 8.38
C GLU A 116 -12.41 5.11 8.02
N ILE A 117 -11.69 4.16 7.41
CA ILE A 117 -12.23 2.82 7.19
C ILE A 117 -12.16 2.00 8.48
N GLY A 118 -11.02 2.02 9.17
CA GLY A 118 -10.84 1.25 10.40
C GLY A 118 -10.88 -0.27 10.16
N GLN A 119 -11.14 -1.05 11.21
CA GLN A 119 -11.17 -2.53 11.12
C GLN A 119 -12.59 -3.12 11.13
N ASN A 120 -13.61 -2.29 11.33
CA ASN A 120 -15.00 -2.71 11.52
C ASN A 120 -15.94 -2.17 10.43
N ASN A 121 -15.41 -1.72 9.28
CA ASN A 121 -16.22 -1.29 8.16
C ASN A 121 -16.99 -2.49 7.57
N ALA A 122 -18.26 -2.27 7.21
CA ALA A 122 -19.16 -3.34 6.75
C ALA A 122 -18.84 -3.84 5.33
N TYR A 123 -18.18 -3.03 4.51
CA TYR A 123 -18.00 -3.27 3.08
C TYR A 123 -16.53 -3.31 2.65
N VAL A 124 -15.60 -2.77 3.44
CA VAL A 124 -14.18 -2.72 3.10
C VAL A 124 -13.34 -3.32 4.24
N GLU A 125 -12.61 -4.38 3.93
CA GLU A 125 -11.46 -4.82 4.73
C GLU A 125 -10.18 -4.46 3.96
N TRP A 126 -9.09 -4.12 4.66
CA TRP A 126 -7.89 -3.61 3.97
C TRP A 126 -6.57 -4.15 4.53
N VAL A 127 -5.54 -4.13 3.69
CA VAL A 127 -4.14 -4.36 4.06
C VAL A 127 -3.25 -3.37 3.30
N ALA A 128 -2.30 -2.72 3.99
CA ALA A 128 -1.32 -1.84 3.34
C ALA A 128 0.08 -2.48 3.33
N VAL A 129 0.44 -3.10 2.20
CA VAL A 129 1.74 -3.77 2.01
C VAL A 129 2.84 -2.71 1.84
N ARG A 130 3.90 -2.80 2.65
CA ARG A 130 5.00 -1.84 2.71
C ARG A 130 6.30 -2.46 2.20
N PRO A 131 6.55 -2.49 0.88
CA PRO A 131 7.87 -2.84 0.37
C PRO A 131 8.90 -1.76 0.71
N ASP A 132 10.15 -2.18 0.78
CA ASP A 132 11.31 -1.28 0.77
C ASP A 132 11.81 -1.08 -0.67
N ASN A 133 13.08 -0.72 -0.87
CA ASN A 133 13.62 -0.43 -2.21
C ASN A 133 13.32 -1.55 -3.23
N LEU A 134 12.52 -1.19 -4.23
CA LEU A 134 12.01 -2.11 -5.25
C LEU A 134 13.07 -2.42 -6.30
N ILE A 135 13.45 -3.69 -6.40
CA ILE A 135 14.33 -4.22 -7.45
C ILE A 135 13.54 -5.07 -8.45
N ASN A 136 14.12 -5.30 -9.62
CA ASN A 136 13.56 -6.22 -10.62
C ASN A 136 14.26 -7.57 -10.48
N GLU A 137 13.46 -8.63 -10.41
CA GLU A 137 13.88 -10.03 -10.45
C GLU A 137 12.83 -10.77 -11.28
N GLU A 138 13.20 -11.89 -11.88
CA GLU A 138 12.32 -12.63 -12.80
C GLU A 138 11.43 -13.64 -12.07
N GLU A 139 11.93 -14.21 -10.97
CA GLU A 139 11.26 -15.29 -10.25
C GLU A 139 10.87 -14.89 -8.83
N VAL A 140 9.78 -15.50 -8.35
CA VAL A 140 9.40 -15.43 -6.94
C VAL A 140 10.46 -16.18 -6.13
N THR A 141 11.01 -15.51 -5.14
CA THR A 141 11.96 -16.09 -4.18
C THR A 141 11.39 -16.03 -2.77
N GLU A 142 12.07 -16.65 -1.80
CA GLU A 142 11.68 -16.53 -0.41
C GLU A 142 11.72 -15.07 0.07
N TYR A 143 10.76 -14.70 0.91
CA TYR A 143 10.65 -13.38 1.50
C TYR A 143 10.09 -13.47 2.92
N ALA A 144 10.43 -12.47 3.73
CA ALA A 144 9.95 -12.35 5.11
C ALA A 144 8.91 -11.24 5.22
N LEU A 145 7.93 -11.44 6.11
CA LEU A 145 6.87 -10.49 6.43
C LEU A 145 7.03 -10.05 7.89
N HIS A 146 6.92 -8.75 8.13
CA HIS A 146 7.10 -8.17 9.46
C HIS A 146 6.02 -7.14 9.77
N GLN A 147 5.62 -7.05 11.04
CA GLN A 147 4.65 -6.05 11.49
C GLN A 147 5.22 -4.62 11.42
N SER A 148 6.52 -4.48 11.66
CA SER A 148 7.26 -3.22 11.64
C SER A 148 8.55 -3.38 10.82
N PRO A 149 9.11 -2.29 10.25
CA PRO A 149 10.42 -2.34 9.62
C PRO A 149 11.48 -2.90 10.58
N THR A 150 12.24 -3.91 10.14
CA THR A 150 13.37 -4.48 10.89
C THR A 150 14.68 -3.77 10.61
N ARG A 151 14.66 -2.84 9.65
CA ARG A 151 15.79 -2.01 9.22
C ARG A 151 15.30 -0.62 8.85
N SER A 152 16.20 0.36 8.79
CA SER A 152 15.83 1.73 8.49
C SER A 152 15.59 1.93 6.99
N ALA A 153 14.34 2.18 6.58
CA ALA A 153 13.99 2.49 5.19
C ALA A 153 14.73 3.72 4.59
N ILE A 154 15.38 4.54 5.44
CA ILE A 154 16.16 5.72 5.01
C ILE A 154 17.66 5.42 5.00
N PHE A 155 18.19 4.84 6.08
CA PHE A 155 19.65 4.70 6.27
C PHE A 155 20.20 3.30 6.00
N ASN A 156 19.34 2.28 6.00
CA ASN A 156 19.70 0.90 5.70
C ASN A 156 18.49 0.20 5.03
N PRO A 157 18.09 0.67 3.84
CA PRO A 157 16.92 0.13 3.19
C PRO A 157 17.15 -1.32 2.77
N GLY A 158 16.14 -2.15 3.02
CA GLY A 158 16.09 -3.49 2.46
C GLY A 158 15.86 -3.47 0.96
N LYS A 159 15.94 -4.65 0.35
CA LYS A 159 15.55 -4.86 -1.05
C LYS A 159 14.32 -5.74 -1.10
N THR A 160 13.39 -5.39 -1.97
CA THR A 160 12.22 -6.23 -2.25
C THR A 160 12.04 -6.32 -3.76
N SER A 161 11.92 -7.52 -4.32
CA SER A 161 11.66 -7.65 -5.75
C SER A 161 10.19 -7.31 -6.03
N ARG A 162 9.93 -6.63 -7.16
CA ARG A 162 8.55 -6.32 -7.59
C ARG A 162 7.71 -7.59 -7.74
N ILE A 163 8.32 -8.69 -8.20
CA ILE A 163 7.65 -9.99 -8.33
C ILE A 163 7.26 -10.57 -6.96
N ASN A 164 8.09 -10.42 -5.91
CA ASN A 164 7.72 -10.85 -4.55
C ASN A 164 6.60 -9.99 -3.96
N VAL A 165 6.59 -8.68 -4.21
CA VAL A 165 5.48 -7.81 -3.80
C VAL A 165 4.18 -8.22 -4.48
N ALA A 166 4.21 -8.42 -5.80
CA ALA A 166 3.05 -8.86 -6.56
C ALA A 166 2.54 -10.23 -6.07
N HIS A 167 3.46 -11.17 -5.83
CA HIS A 167 3.14 -12.49 -5.29
C HIS A 167 2.48 -12.39 -3.91
N PHE A 168 3.01 -11.57 -3.00
CA PHE A 168 2.40 -11.38 -1.68
C PHE A 168 1.02 -10.73 -1.75
N MET A 169 0.86 -9.67 -2.56
CA MET A 169 -0.45 -9.02 -2.75
C MET A 169 -1.49 -9.99 -3.36
N ALA A 170 -1.09 -10.81 -4.33
CA ALA A 170 -1.95 -11.84 -4.90
C ALA A 170 -2.33 -12.91 -3.86
N ARG A 171 -1.38 -13.36 -3.04
CA ARG A 171 -1.67 -14.28 -1.94
C ARG A 171 -2.62 -13.69 -0.91
N LEU A 172 -2.48 -12.40 -0.55
CA LEU A 172 -3.37 -11.75 0.40
C LEU A 172 -4.84 -11.81 -0.04
N VAL A 173 -5.13 -11.66 -1.33
CA VAL A 173 -6.52 -11.71 -1.80
C VAL A 173 -7.05 -13.14 -1.93
N LEU A 174 -6.18 -14.13 -2.19
CA LEU A 174 -6.56 -15.54 -2.44
C LEU A 174 -6.55 -16.44 -1.20
N ASP A 175 -5.75 -16.14 -0.17
CA ASP A 175 -5.55 -16.97 1.01
C ASP A 175 -6.24 -16.35 2.23
N ASP A 176 -7.34 -16.96 2.66
CA ASP A 176 -8.16 -16.48 3.78
C ASP A 176 -7.40 -16.45 5.11
N GLN A 177 -6.49 -17.40 5.33
CA GLN A 177 -5.71 -17.43 6.56
C GLN A 177 -4.69 -16.29 6.57
N LEU A 178 -4.02 -16.07 5.43
CA LEU A 178 -3.09 -14.95 5.28
C LEU A 178 -3.82 -13.60 5.37
N TRP A 179 -5.00 -13.49 4.78
CA TRP A 179 -5.84 -12.30 4.90
C TRP A 179 -6.20 -12.02 6.36
N ASN A 180 -6.74 -13.01 7.07
CA ASN A 180 -7.11 -12.85 8.48
C ASN A 180 -5.92 -12.52 9.38
N THR A 181 -4.71 -12.93 9.00
CA THR A 181 -3.48 -12.58 9.71
C THR A 181 -3.15 -11.09 9.58
N TRP A 182 -3.44 -10.47 8.43
CA TRP A 182 -2.96 -9.11 8.09
C TRP A 182 -4.06 -8.05 7.93
N LYS A 183 -5.33 -8.43 7.88
CA LYS A 183 -6.42 -7.47 7.72
C LYS A 183 -6.38 -6.38 8.79
N GLY A 184 -6.57 -5.14 8.37
CA GLY A 184 -6.45 -3.95 9.22
C GLY A 184 -5.01 -3.56 9.58
N GLN A 185 -4.00 -4.14 8.94
CA GLN A 185 -2.58 -3.94 9.28
C GLN A 185 -1.74 -3.50 8.07
N MET A 186 -0.47 -3.18 8.37
CA MET A 186 0.49 -2.62 7.42
C MET A 186 1.77 -3.47 7.35
N PRO A 187 1.73 -4.71 6.83
CA PRO A 187 2.91 -5.58 6.79
C PRO A 187 4.04 -4.99 5.96
N VAL A 188 5.27 -5.13 6.44
CA VAL A 188 6.50 -4.87 5.69
C VAL A 188 6.98 -6.18 5.06
N ILE A 189 7.44 -6.09 3.82
CA ILE A 189 8.00 -7.23 3.07
C ILE A 189 9.46 -6.96 2.72
N TYR A 190 10.30 -7.97 2.88
CA TYR A 190 11.71 -7.97 2.45
C TYR A 190 12.03 -9.28 1.74
N ASN A 191 12.85 -9.24 0.70
CA ASN A 191 13.43 -10.47 0.15
C ASN A 191 14.27 -11.16 1.23
N HIS A 192 14.27 -12.50 1.24
CA HIS A 192 15.23 -13.23 2.02
C HIS A 192 16.61 -13.06 1.37
N SER A 193 17.53 -12.47 2.12
CA SER A 193 18.91 -12.30 1.66
C SER A 193 19.64 -13.64 1.75
N LYS A 194 20.34 -14.07 0.70
CA LYS A 194 21.27 -15.20 0.79
C LYS A 194 22.41 -14.96 1.82
N ASP A 195 22.64 -13.71 2.20
CA ASP A 195 23.72 -13.30 3.12
C ASP A 195 23.30 -13.25 4.61
N GLU A 196 22.05 -13.59 4.94
CA GLU A 196 21.56 -13.66 6.34
C GLU A 196 21.75 -15.05 6.99
N ILE A 197 22.36 -15.99 6.26
CA ILE A 197 22.89 -17.25 6.79
C ILE A 197 24.40 -17.06 7.04
N LYS A 198 24.77 -16.57 8.22
CA LYS A 198 26.12 -16.74 8.78
C LYS A 198 26.03 -17.14 10.23
#